data_AF-A0A1I3BS44-F1
#
_entry.id   AF-A0A1I3BS44-F1
#
_cell.length_a   1.000
_cell.length_b   1.000
_cell.length_c   1.000
_cell.angle_alpha   90.00
_cell.angle_beta   90.00
_cell.angle_gamma   90.00
#
_symmetry.space_group_name_H-M   'P 1'
#
loop_
_entity.id
_entity.type
_entity.pdbx_description
1 polymer ?
#
loop_
_entity_poly.entity_id
_entity_poly.type
_entity_poly.pdbx_seq_one_letter_code
_entity_poly.pdbx_strand_id
1 'polypeptide(L)'
;MYELDWQHFSATDFADLQTRLREAWQEILPGGEYYGQIRICDVCYDIQAEWLARGQGEDIFVTMSPFFPHDLASAEEPYQEMVEGMPFDTADDASIVYAREDFLALSYLRFCDDATQKIQQMLQKAVFAKALAQNTDFWERHDEKLRQKRGRLNE
;
A
#
# COMPACT_ATOMS: atom_id res chain seq x y z
N MET A 1 -12.48 -15.95 0.00
CA MET A 1 -12.26 -14.58 0.50
C MET A 1 -10.91 -14.61 1.17
N TYR A 2 -9.99 -13.73 0.77
CA TYR A 2 -8.62 -13.72 1.30
C TYR A 2 -8.58 -12.99 2.64
N GLU A 3 -7.70 -13.38 3.55
CA GLU A 3 -7.49 -12.65 4.81
C GLU A 3 -6.59 -11.44 4.54
N LEU A 4 -6.98 -10.27 5.04
CA LEU A 4 -6.22 -9.03 4.93
C LEU A 4 -5.43 -8.80 6.21
N ASP A 5 -4.12 -8.67 6.08
CA ASP A 5 -3.24 -8.31 7.18
C ASP A 5 -3.10 -6.79 7.29
N TRP A 6 -3.72 -6.24 8.32
CA TRP A 6 -3.73 -4.81 8.67
C TRP A 6 -2.63 -4.40 9.66
N GLN A 7 -1.72 -5.31 10.05
CA GLN A 7 -0.75 -5.01 11.12
C GLN A 7 0.20 -3.84 10.79
N HIS A 8 0.33 -3.49 9.50
CA HIS A 8 1.18 -2.41 9.02
C HIS A 8 0.43 -1.09 8.74
N PHE A 9 -0.80 -0.97 9.21
CA PHE A 9 -1.54 0.29 9.22
C PHE A 9 -2.51 0.32 10.41
N SER A 10 -2.10 0.99 11.48
CA SER A 10 -2.84 1.06 12.74
C SER A 10 -3.84 2.22 12.78
N ALA A 11 -4.66 2.26 13.83
CA ALA A 11 -5.53 3.39 14.11
C ALA A 11 -4.76 4.71 14.33
N THR A 12 -3.51 4.63 14.82
CA THR A 12 -2.63 5.80 14.97
C THR A 12 -2.17 6.30 13.61
N ASP A 13 -1.69 5.41 12.74
CA ASP A 13 -1.27 5.77 11.38
C ASP A 13 -2.42 6.43 10.59
N PHE A 14 -3.63 5.89 10.75
CA PHE A 14 -4.85 6.49 10.19
C PHE A 14 -5.13 7.90 10.73
N ALA A 15 -5.03 8.09 12.05
CA ALA A 15 -5.25 9.39 12.68
C ALA A 15 -4.19 10.42 12.27
N ASP A 16 -2.93 10.00 12.14
CA ASP A 16 -1.82 10.83 11.68
C ASP A 16 -2.04 11.25 10.22
N LEU A 17 -2.46 10.33 9.36
CA LEU A 17 -2.84 10.66 7.98
C LEU A 17 -4.02 11.64 7.94
N GLN A 18 -5.08 11.43 8.71
CA GLN A 18 -6.18 12.39 8.79
C GLN A 18 -5.72 13.77 9.26
N THR A 19 -4.78 13.82 10.20
CA THR A 19 -4.20 15.07 10.72
C THR A 19 -3.38 15.77 9.63
N ARG A 20 -2.49 15.05 8.94
CA ARG A 20 -1.75 15.58 7.78
C ARG A 20 -2.69 16.17 6.74
N LEU A 21 -3.74 15.45 6.38
CA LEU A 21 -4.69 15.87 5.36
C LEU A 21 -5.52 17.11 5.75
N ARG A 22 -5.75 17.34 7.05
CA ARG A 22 -6.44 18.52 7.56
C ARG A 22 -5.53 19.74 7.64
N GLU A 23 -4.34 19.54 8.17
CA GLU A 23 -3.49 20.64 8.64
C GLU A 23 -2.47 21.10 7.61
N ALA A 24 -1.94 20.18 6.80
CA ALA A 24 -0.74 20.46 6.00
C ALA A 24 -0.68 19.69 4.67
N TRP A 25 -1.83 19.33 4.09
CA TRP A 25 -1.89 18.56 2.84
C TRP A 25 -1.21 19.26 1.65
N GLN A 26 -1.17 20.59 1.64
CA GLN A 26 -0.51 21.38 0.59
C GLN A 26 1.02 21.23 0.61
N GLU A 27 1.57 20.72 1.70
CA GLU A 27 3.01 20.50 1.88
C GLU A 27 3.43 19.09 1.47
N ILE A 28 2.48 18.22 1.11
CA ILE A 28 2.79 16.87 0.63
C ILE A 28 3.58 16.99 -0.67
N LEU A 29 4.73 16.33 -0.73
CA LEU A 29 5.65 16.45 -1.86
C LEU A 29 5.07 15.85 -3.15
N PRO A 30 5.48 16.37 -4.33
CA PRO A 30 5.24 15.68 -5.59
C PRO A 30 5.81 14.26 -5.55
N GLY A 31 4.96 13.25 -5.76
CA GLY A 31 5.29 11.83 -5.57
C GLY A 31 4.63 11.18 -4.34
N GLY A 32 3.97 11.99 -3.50
CA GLY A 32 3.17 11.51 -2.38
C GLY A 32 3.97 11.15 -1.12
N GLU A 33 3.23 10.82 -0.06
CA GLU A 33 3.75 10.40 1.23
C GLU A 33 3.17 9.03 1.60
N TYR A 34 4.02 8.11 2.05
CA TYR A 34 3.62 6.77 2.48
C TYR A 34 3.23 6.73 3.95
N TYR A 35 2.13 6.04 4.27
CA TYR A 35 1.54 5.97 5.61
C TYR A 35 1.41 4.56 6.17
N GLY A 36 1.51 3.54 5.32
CA GLY A 36 1.39 2.16 5.76
C GLY A 36 0.97 1.26 4.61
N GLN A 37 0.67 0.02 4.94
CA GLN A 37 0.33 -0.97 3.92
C GLN A 37 -0.60 -2.06 4.48
N ILE A 38 -1.21 -2.81 3.56
CA ILE A 38 -2.02 -3.98 3.87
C ILE A 38 -1.50 -5.14 3.03
N ARG A 39 -1.38 -6.33 3.61
CA ARG A 39 -0.81 -7.49 2.92
C ARG A 39 -1.80 -8.62 2.76
N ILE A 40 -1.71 -9.29 1.60
CA ILE A 40 -2.60 -10.38 1.19
C ILE A 40 -1.81 -11.32 0.28
N CYS A 41 -1.38 -12.47 0.82
CA CYS A 41 -0.41 -13.33 0.13
C CYS A 41 0.81 -12.49 -0.32
N ASP A 42 1.26 -12.63 -1.57
CA ASP A 42 2.36 -11.83 -2.11
C ASP A 42 1.94 -10.44 -2.63
N VAL A 43 0.73 -9.98 -2.35
CA VAL A 43 0.25 -8.63 -2.70
C VAL A 43 0.40 -7.71 -1.48
N CYS A 44 1.00 -6.54 -1.70
CA CYS A 44 0.99 -5.44 -0.75
C CYS A 44 0.12 -4.31 -1.31
N TYR A 45 -0.69 -3.65 -0.50
CA TYR A 45 -1.42 -2.44 -0.86
C TYR A 45 -0.85 -1.29 -0.07
N ASP A 46 -0.11 -0.41 -0.73
CA ASP A 46 0.51 0.75 -0.10
C ASP A 46 -0.53 1.86 0.07
N ILE A 47 -0.65 2.37 1.28
CA ILE A 47 -1.53 3.48 1.63
C ILE A 47 -0.71 4.77 1.59
N GLN A 48 -1.09 5.67 0.69
CA GLN A 48 -0.36 6.90 0.43
C GLN A 48 -1.30 8.10 0.38
N ALA A 49 -0.75 9.29 0.65
CA ALA A 49 -1.37 10.54 0.28
C ALA A 49 -0.64 11.09 -0.95
N GLU A 50 -1.32 11.23 -2.09
CA GLU A 50 -0.68 11.62 -3.35
C GLU A 50 -1.51 12.61 -4.16
N TRP A 51 -0.81 13.39 -4.98
CA TRP A 51 -1.41 14.35 -5.91
C TRP A 51 -1.81 13.64 -7.19
N LEU A 52 -3.11 13.63 -7.49
CA LEU A 52 -3.63 13.05 -8.72
C LEU A 52 -4.29 14.12 -9.61
N ALA A 53 -4.15 13.94 -10.92
CA ALA A 53 -4.83 14.79 -11.90
C ALA A 53 -6.35 14.59 -11.83
N ARG A 54 -7.09 15.67 -11.63
CA ARG A 54 -8.56 15.71 -11.63
C ARG A 54 -9.08 16.86 -12.48
N GLY A 55 -9.57 16.52 -13.67
CA GLY A 55 -10.15 17.51 -14.59
C GLY A 55 -9.11 18.51 -15.07
N GLN A 56 -9.20 19.77 -14.63
CA GLN A 56 -8.31 20.87 -15.03
C GLN A 56 -7.22 21.21 -14.01
N GLY A 57 -7.08 20.42 -12.93
CA GLY A 57 -6.05 20.64 -11.91
C GLY A 57 -5.65 19.35 -11.21
N GLU A 58 -4.80 19.46 -10.20
CA GLU A 58 -4.40 18.38 -9.29
C GLU A 58 -5.08 18.57 -7.94
N ASP A 59 -5.39 17.46 -7.27
CA ASP A 59 -5.94 17.44 -5.92
C ASP A 59 -5.30 16.28 -5.15
N ILE A 60 -5.36 16.33 -3.82
CA ILE A 60 -4.76 15.31 -2.96
C ILE A 60 -5.77 14.19 -2.68
N PHE A 61 -5.31 12.95 -2.82
CA PHE A 61 -6.09 11.75 -2.57
C PHE A 61 -5.40 10.86 -1.56
N VAL A 62 -6.18 10.02 -0.89
CA VAL A 62 -5.64 8.83 -0.25
C VAL A 62 -5.77 7.69 -1.23
N THR A 63 -4.66 7.06 -1.55
CA THR A 63 -4.60 5.95 -2.49
C THR A 63 -4.14 4.68 -1.81
N MET A 64 -4.62 3.57 -2.34
CA MET A 64 -4.21 2.24 -1.96
C MET A 64 -3.81 1.51 -3.23
N SER A 65 -2.52 1.46 -3.51
CA SER A 65 -1.98 0.96 -4.76
C SER A 65 -1.38 -0.43 -4.56
N PRO A 66 -1.80 -1.45 -5.34
CA PRO A 66 -1.26 -2.79 -5.20
C PRO A 66 0.17 -2.85 -5.74
N PHE A 67 1.07 -3.36 -4.92
CA PHE A 67 2.46 -3.63 -5.23
C PHE A 67 2.77 -5.13 -5.21
N PHE A 68 3.59 -5.57 -6.18
CA PHE A 68 4.02 -6.96 -6.33
C PHE A 68 5.55 -7.08 -6.23
N PRO A 69 6.08 -8.20 -5.72
CA PRO A 69 7.51 -8.54 -5.79
C PRO A 69 7.89 -8.93 -7.23
N HIS A 70 7.89 -7.95 -8.12
CA HIS A 70 8.11 -8.05 -9.57
C HIS A 70 9.54 -8.53 -9.91
N ASP A 71 9.75 -9.12 -11.08
CA ASP A 71 10.97 -9.91 -11.38
C ASP A 71 12.24 -9.10 -11.70
N LEU A 72 12.16 -7.77 -11.77
CA LEU A 72 13.33 -6.94 -12.06
C LEU A 72 14.26 -6.98 -10.85
N ALA A 73 15.45 -7.55 -11.05
CA ALA A 73 16.46 -7.66 -10.02
C ALA A 73 16.75 -6.28 -9.40
N SER A 74 16.31 -6.05 -8.17
CA SER A 74 16.75 -4.90 -7.40
C SER A 74 18.16 -5.17 -6.87
N ALA A 75 19.08 -4.24 -7.10
CA ALA A 75 20.41 -4.29 -6.52
C ALA A 75 20.36 -4.02 -4.99
N GLU A 76 19.26 -3.45 -4.50
CA GLU A 76 19.11 -2.97 -3.13
C GLU A 76 18.41 -4.02 -2.25
N GLU A 77 19.10 -4.44 -1.19
CA GLU A 77 18.46 -5.19 -0.10
C GLU A 77 17.37 -4.32 0.56
N PRO A 78 16.18 -4.86 0.89
CA PRO A 78 15.82 -6.29 0.90
C PRO A 78 15.18 -6.85 -0.39
N TYR A 79 15.00 -6.03 -1.43
CA TYR A 79 14.24 -6.34 -2.66
C TYR A 79 14.97 -7.27 -3.65
N GLN A 80 16.00 -7.99 -3.20
CA GLN A 80 16.79 -8.90 -4.02
C GLN A 80 16.10 -10.26 -4.25
N GLU A 81 15.09 -10.60 -3.45
CA GLU A 81 14.38 -11.90 -3.49
C GLU A 81 13.06 -11.81 -4.26
N MET A 82 13.11 -11.30 -5.49
CA MET A 82 11.93 -11.13 -6.34
C MET A 82 11.25 -12.46 -6.71
N VAL A 83 9.94 -12.43 -6.99
CA VAL A 83 9.17 -13.63 -7.34
C VAL A 83 8.99 -13.72 -8.86
N GLU A 84 9.51 -14.81 -9.45
CA GLU A 84 9.56 -14.98 -10.90
C GLU A 84 8.18 -14.85 -11.56
N GLY A 85 8.10 -13.97 -12.56
CA GLY A 85 6.95 -13.73 -13.44
C GLY A 85 5.74 -13.09 -12.76
N MET A 86 5.94 -12.36 -11.65
CA MET A 86 5.00 -11.33 -11.21
C MET A 86 4.94 -10.19 -12.24
N PRO A 87 3.77 -9.58 -12.46
CA PRO A 87 3.48 -8.87 -13.70
C PRO A 87 4.19 -7.53 -13.87
N PHE A 88 4.32 -6.72 -12.80
CA PHE A 88 4.92 -5.38 -12.78
C PHE A 88 4.82 -4.78 -11.35
N ASP A 89 5.44 -3.62 -11.09
CA ASP A 89 5.54 -2.98 -9.77
C ASP A 89 4.19 -2.57 -9.19
N THR A 90 3.33 -1.89 -9.96
CA THR A 90 2.01 -1.41 -9.48
C THR A 90 0.91 -1.56 -10.54
N ALA A 91 -0.29 -2.01 -10.11
CA ALA A 91 -1.48 -2.10 -10.98
C ALA A 91 -2.39 -0.88 -10.77
N ASP A 92 -2.12 0.21 -11.48
CA ASP A 92 -2.86 1.48 -11.35
C ASP A 92 -4.37 1.31 -11.52
N ASP A 93 -4.80 0.40 -12.40
CA ASP A 93 -6.21 0.11 -12.65
C ASP A 93 -6.89 -0.65 -11.50
N ALA A 94 -6.10 -1.17 -10.56
CA ALA A 94 -6.55 -1.85 -9.35
C ALA A 94 -6.21 -1.08 -8.07
N SER A 95 -5.76 0.17 -8.20
CA SER A 95 -5.63 1.11 -7.09
C SER A 95 -7.00 1.58 -6.61
N ILE A 96 -7.14 1.73 -5.29
CA ILE A 96 -8.33 2.30 -4.66
C ILE A 96 -8.02 3.75 -4.32
N VAL A 97 -8.94 4.65 -4.68
CA VAL A 97 -8.75 6.09 -4.49
C VAL A 97 -9.89 6.65 -3.63
N TYR A 98 -9.53 7.37 -2.59
CA TYR A 98 -10.43 8.13 -1.73
C TYR A 98 -10.18 9.61 -1.91
N ALA A 99 -11.23 10.36 -2.22
CA ALA A 99 -11.16 11.81 -2.13
C ALA A 99 -10.84 12.21 -0.68
N ARG A 100 -10.02 13.25 -0.52
CA ARG A 100 -9.63 13.75 0.81
C ARG A 100 -10.83 13.94 1.74
N GLU A 101 -11.88 14.60 1.26
CA GLU A 101 -13.07 14.89 2.08
C GLU A 101 -13.79 13.62 2.55
N ASP A 102 -13.91 12.62 1.68
CA ASP A 102 -14.52 11.33 2.00
C ASP A 102 -13.68 10.58 3.04
N PHE A 103 -12.35 10.54 2.86
CA PHE A 103 -11.45 9.89 3.80
C PHE A 103 -11.49 10.55 5.19
N LEU A 104 -11.55 11.89 5.23
CA LEU A 104 -11.65 12.67 6.47
C LEU A 104 -12.99 12.48 7.21
N ALA A 105 -14.01 11.92 6.55
CA ALA A 105 -15.30 11.61 7.16
C ALA A 105 -15.37 10.18 7.73
N LEU A 106 -14.41 9.32 7.41
CA LEU A 106 -14.37 7.94 7.88
C LEU A 106 -13.80 7.85 9.30
N SER A 107 -14.32 6.90 10.07
CA SER A 107 -13.60 6.35 11.22
C SER A 107 -12.67 5.24 10.75
N TYR A 108 -11.63 4.94 11.53
CA TYR A 108 -10.68 3.88 11.21
C TYR A 108 -11.37 2.53 10.89
N LEU A 109 -12.30 2.07 11.73
CA LEU A 109 -13.01 0.81 11.48
C LEU A 109 -13.84 0.84 10.20
N ARG A 110 -14.52 1.97 9.90
CA ARG A 110 -15.29 2.11 8.67
C ARG A 110 -14.40 2.14 7.43
N PHE A 111 -13.22 2.75 7.54
CA PHE A 111 -12.21 2.71 6.50
C PHE A 111 -11.74 1.27 6.27
N CYS A 112 -11.37 0.53 7.32
CA CYS A 112 -10.96 -0.87 7.20
C CYS A 112 -12.04 -1.74 6.54
N ASP A 113 -13.31 -1.59 6.94
CA ASP A 113 -14.42 -2.34 6.36
C ASP A 113 -14.61 -2.02 4.86
N ASP A 114 -14.65 -0.74 4.50
CA ASP A 114 -14.83 -0.30 3.12
C ASP A 114 -13.64 -0.69 2.22
N ALA A 115 -12.42 -0.44 2.69
CA ALA A 115 -11.19 -0.82 1.99
C ALA A 115 -11.11 -2.33 1.80
N THR A 116 -11.46 -3.12 2.84
CA THR A 116 -11.51 -4.58 2.73
C THR A 116 -12.47 -5.02 1.62
N GLN A 117 -13.67 -4.44 1.56
CA GLN A 117 -14.64 -4.78 0.51
C GLN A 117 -14.12 -4.43 -0.89
N LYS A 118 -13.56 -3.23 -1.05
CA LYS A 118 -13.01 -2.77 -2.34
C LYS A 118 -11.83 -3.61 -2.79
N ILE A 119 -10.91 -3.95 -1.87
CA ILE A 119 -9.77 -4.82 -2.17
C ILE A 119 -10.28 -6.20 -2.63
N GLN A 120 -11.22 -6.82 -1.92
CA GLN A 120 -11.75 -8.14 -2.31
C GLN A 120 -12.38 -8.13 -3.71
N GLN A 121 -12.95 -7.01 -4.14
CA GLN A 121 -13.45 -6.82 -5.51
C GLN A 121 -12.28 -6.70 -6.50
N MET A 122 -11.24 -5.92 -6.18
CA MET A 122 -10.07 -5.77 -7.04
C MET A 122 -9.30 -7.08 -7.22
N LEU A 123 -9.19 -7.91 -6.17
CA LEU A 123 -8.52 -9.22 -6.22
C LEU A 123 -9.14 -10.19 -7.24
N GLN A 124 -10.34 -9.91 -7.77
CA GLN A 124 -10.94 -10.70 -8.85
C GLN A 124 -10.30 -10.43 -10.22
N LYS A 125 -9.49 -9.38 -10.36
CA LYS A 125 -8.78 -9.06 -11.60
C LYS A 125 -7.68 -10.07 -11.89
N ALA A 126 -7.50 -10.38 -13.17
CA ALA A 126 -6.53 -11.38 -13.63
C ALA A 126 -5.07 -11.06 -13.23
N VAL A 127 -4.74 -9.78 -13.05
CA VAL A 127 -3.40 -9.34 -12.60
C VAL A 127 -2.98 -9.98 -11.28
N PHE A 128 -3.93 -10.21 -10.36
CA PHE A 128 -3.64 -10.80 -9.05
C PHE A 128 -3.53 -12.31 -9.06
N ALA A 129 -3.96 -12.99 -10.13
CA ALA A 129 -4.12 -14.45 -10.15
C ALA A 129 -2.84 -15.19 -9.74
N LYS A 130 -1.67 -14.68 -10.13
CA LYS A 130 -0.39 -15.29 -9.78
C LYS A 130 0.01 -15.04 -8.32
N ALA A 131 -0.08 -13.80 -7.85
CA ALA A 131 0.24 -13.43 -6.47
C ALA A 131 -0.70 -14.05 -5.43
N LEU A 132 -1.90 -14.44 -5.86
CA LEU A 132 -2.89 -15.12 -5.03
C LEU A 132 -2.85 -16.66 -5.14
N ALA A 133 -2.09 -17.22 -6.11
CA ALA A 133 -2.04 -18.67 -6.32
C ALA A 133 -1.25 -19.39 -5.21
N GLN A 134 -0.16 -18.77 -4.75
CA GLN A 134 0.69 -19.29 -3.69
C GLN A 134 1.31 -18.11 -2.94
N ASN A 135 1.22 -18.10 -1.62
CA ASN A 135 2.02 -17.20 -0.79
C ASN A 135 3.46 -17.71 -0.78
N THR A 136 4.41 -16.90 -1.24
CA THR A 136 5.83 -17.27 -1.24
C THR A 136 6.54 -16.82 0.03
N ASP A 137 5.82 -16.24 1.00
CA ASP A 137 6.33 -15.66 2.24
C ASP A 137 7.39 -14.54 1.99
N PHE A 138 7.27 -13.85 0.85
CA PHE A 138 8.21 -12.79 0.46
C PHE A 138 8.24 -11.68 1.50
N TRP A 139 7.06 -11.24 1.96
CA TRP A 139 6.91 -10.09 2.85
C TRP A 139 7.46 -10.35 4.26
N GLU A 140 7.35 -11.58 4.77
CA GLU A 140 7.94 -11.99 6.03
C GLU A 140 9.48 -11.97 5.98
N ARG A 141 10.06 -12.47 4.88
CA ARG A 141 11.53 -12.42 4.66
C ARG A 141 12.01 -10.98 4.49
N HIS A 142 11.25 -10.18 3.76
CA HIS A 142 11.52 -8.76 3.57
C HIS A 142 11.59 -8.02 4.92
N ASP A 143 10.60 -8.22 5.79
CA ASP A 143 10.57 -7.60 7.11
C ASP A 143 11.69 -8.07 8.03
N GLU A 144 12.03 -9.35 7.98
CA GLU A 144 13.15 -9.89 8.75
C GLU A 144 14.49 -9.25 8.35
N LYS A 145 14.74 -9.07 7.04
CA LYS A 145 15.92 -8.34 6.56
C LYS A 145 15.93 -6.90 7.05
N LEU A 146 14.78 -6.21 7.03
CA LEU A 146 14.68 -4.85 7.55
C LEU A 146 14.97 -4.79 9.06
N ARG A 147 14.46 -5.74 9.84
CA ARG A 147 14.74 -5.85 11.29
C ARG A 147 16.23 -6.03 11.54
N GLN A 148 16.89 -6.93 10.82
CA GLN A 148 18.32 -7.18 10.96
C GLN A 148 19.16 -5.94 10.62
N LYS A 149 18.82 -5.22 9.54
CA LYS A 149 19.50 -3.97 9.19
C LYS A 149 19.36 -2.90 10.27
N ARG A 150 18.15 -2.71 10.81
CA ARG A 150 17.90 -1.77 11.91
C ARG A 150 18.65 -2.16 13.18
N GLY A 151 18.72 -3.46 13.50
CA GLY A 151 19.49 -3.98 14.62
C GLY A 151 20.98 -3.65 14.49
N ARG A 152 21.58 -3.86 13.31
CA ARG A 152 23.00 -3.58 13.03
C ARG A 152 23.35 -2.09 13.01
N LEU A 153 22.40 -1.21 12.71
CA LEU A 153 22.61 0.25 12.75
C LEU A 153 22.59 0.82 14.18
N ASN A 154 22.06 0.05 15.14
CA ASN A 154 21.97 0.43 16.54
C ASN A 154 23.10 -0.21 17.40
N GLU A 155 24.04 -0.92 16.77
CA GLU A 155 25.28 -1.47 17.34
C GLU A 155 26.49 -0.60 16.94
#